data_AF-A0A1Q5HLE4-F1
#
_entry.id   AF-A0A1Q5HLE4-F1
#
_cell.length_a   1.000
_cell.length_b   1.000
_cell.length_c   1.000
_cell.angle_alpha   90.00
_cell.angle_beta   90.00
_cell.angle_gamma   90.00
#
_symmetry.space_group_name_H-M   'P 1'
#
loop_
_entity.id
_entity.type
_entity.pdbx_description
1 polymer ?
#
loop_
_entity_poly.entity_id
_entity_poly.type
_entity_poly.pdbx_seq_one_letter_code
_entity_poly.pdbx_strand_id
1 'polypeptide(L)'
;MTQNRSGRPHLSGPPAGMTAHEVRTHAFDPHRRGVDPDQVREFQARVADELTELHRQVRLLAQENDRLKRALRDWQAMHARECRPPNDGHW
;
A
#
# COMPACT_ATOMS: atom_id res chain seq x y z
N MET A 1 37.33 -3.71 -0.86
CA MET A 1 36.14 -4.10 -1.65
C MET A 1 34.95 -4.20 -0.72
N THR A 2 34.23 -3.10 -0.47
CA THR A 2 33.06 -3.07 0.42
C THR A 2 31.79 -3.21 -0.39
N GLN A 3 31.14 -4.37 -0.27
CA GLN A 3 29.82 -4.64 -0.84
C GLN A 3 28.77 -3.88 -0.02
N ASN A 4 28.27 -2.75 -0.55
CA ASN A 4 27.06 -2.13 -0.03
C ASN A 4 25.87 -3.00 -0.43
N ARG A 5 25.49 -3.91 0.47
CA ARG A 5 24.29 -4.72 0.40
C ARG A 5 23.10 -3.82 0.75
N SER A 6 22.62 -3.07 -0.24
CA SER A 6 21.40 -2.29 -0.16
C SER A 6 20.24 -3.25 0.12
N GLY A 7 19.87 -3.35 1.40
CA GLY A 7 18.68 -4.08 1.82
C GLY A 7 17.49 -3.55 1.06
N ARG A 8 16.90 -4.39 0.20
CA ARG A 8 15.64 -4.06 -0.46
C ARG A 8 14.63 -3.84 0.66
N PRO A 9 14.03 -2.64 0.81
CA PRO A 9 12.86 -2.52 1.63
C PRO A 9 11.82 -3.43 0.98
N HIS A 10 11.54 -4.52 1.67
CA HIS A 10 10.33 -5.29 1.48
C HIS A 10 9.20 -4.30 1.76
N LEU A 11 8.78 -3.58 0.73
CA LEU A 11 7.41 -3.14 0.63
C LEU A 11 6.61 -4.44 0.61
N SER A 12 6.33 -4.96 1.79
CA SER A 12 5.16 -5.77 2.00
C SER A 12 4.03 -4.89 1.51
N GLY A 13 3.60 -5.11 0.27
CA GLY A 13 2.32 -4.62 -0.19
C GLY A 13 1.30 -4.99 0.87
N PRO A 14 0.23 -4.19 1.05
CA PRO A 14 -0.77 -4.47 2.07
C PRO A 14 -1.07 -5.97 2.04
N PRO A 15 -1.02 -6.67 3.20
CA PRO A 15 -1.32 -8.08 3.25
C PRO A 15 -2.57 -8.32 2.42
N ALA A 16 -2.67 -9.46 1.72
CA ALA A 16 -3.86 -9.82 0.96
C ALA A 16 -5.03 -9.93 1.94
N GLY A 17 -5.59 -8.78 2.28
CA GLY A 17 -6.68 -8.60 3.20
C GLY A 17 -7.94 -9.02 2.50
N MET A 18 -8.95 -9.32 3.30
CA MET A 18 -10.27 -9.68 2.81
C MET A 18 -10.72 -8.68 1.74
N THR A 19 -11.15 -9.18 0.58
CA THR A 19 -11.63 -8.31 -0.49
C THR A 19 -13.09 -7.94 -0.23
N ALA A 20 -13.51 -6.80 -0.75
CA ALA A 20 -14.93 -6.41 -0.69
C ALA A 20 -15.83 -7.42 -1.44
N HIS A 21 -15.31 -8.16 -2.40
CA HIS A 21 -16.05 -9.24 -3.05
C HIS A 21 -16.24 -10.43 -2.09
N GLU A 22 -15.17 -10.87 -1.44
CA GLU A 22 -15.22 -11.93 -0.43
C GLU A 22 -16.22 -11.61 0.68
N VAL A 23 -16.28 -10.36 1.17
CA VAL A 23 -17.29 -9.95 2.17
C VAL A 23 -18.72 -10.13 1.65
N ARG A 24 -18.99 -9.72 0.40
CA ARG A 24 -20.33 -9.81 -0.21
C ARG A 24 -20.77 -11.26 -0.49
N THR A 25 -19.82 -12.14 -0.79
CA THR A 25 -20.11 -13.53 -1.16
C THR A 25 -19.96 -14.50 0.00
N HIS A 26 -19.50 -14.05 1.16
CA HIS A 26 -19.30 -14.91 2.32
C HIS A 26 -20.65 -15.46 2.81
N ALA A 27 -20.84 -16.77 2.69
CA ALA A 27 -21.99 -17.46 3.23
C ALA A 27 -21.69 -17.96 4.65
N PHE A 28 -22.65 -17.79 5.56
CA PHE A 28 -22.61 -18.39 6.88
C PHE A 28 -23.47 -19.66 6.91
N ASP A 29 -23.05 -20.65 7.68
CA ASP A 29 -23.82 -21.87 7.86
C ASP A 29 -25.15 -21.58 8.59
N PRO A 30 -26.28 -22.09 8.10
CA PRO A 30 -27.58 -21.86 8.72
C PRO A 30 -27.67 -22.55 10.09
N HIS A 31 -28.15 -21.82 11.10
CA HIS A 31 -28.32 -22.33 12.47
C HIS A 31 -29.75 -22.08 12.96
N ARG A 32 -30.29 -23.01 13.77
CA ARG A 32 -31.70 -23.02 14.24
C ARG A 32 -32.12 -21.74 15.00
N ARG A 33 -31.16 -20.98 15.54
CA ARG A 33 -31.35 -19.67 16.19
C ARG A 33 -30.36 -18.63 15.65
N GLY A 34 -30.18 -18.60 14.33
CA GLY A 34 -29.30 -17.65 13.65
C GLY A 34 -29.92 -16.26 13.50
N VAL A 35 -29.07 -15.30 13.14
CA VAL A 35 -29.48 -13.96 12.72
C VAL A 35 -30.23 -14.06 11.38
N ASP A 36 -31.17 -13.15 11.16
CA ASP A 36 -31.88 -13.00 9.90
C ASP A 36 -30.90 -12.89 8.71
N PRO A 37 -30.96 -13.81 7.73
CA PRO A 37 -30.06 -13.79 6.57
C PRO A 37 -30.08 -12.48 5.78
N ASP A 38 -31.21 -11.78 5.75
CA ASP A 38 -31.33 -10.54 5.00
C ASP A 38 -30.59 -9.40 5.69
N GLN A 39 -30.69 -9.31 7.03
CA GLN A 39 -29.92 -8.35 7.83
C GLN A 39 -28.41 -8.61 7.73
N VAL A 40 -28.00 -9.88 7.68
CA VAL A 40 -26.59 -10.25 7.47
C VAL A 40 -26.11 -9.76 6.10
N ARG A 41 -26.91 -9.95 5.03
CA ARG A 41 -26.55 -9.47 3.70
C ARG A 41 -26.49 -7.93 3.61
N GLU A 42 -27.41 -7.22 4.25
CA GLU A 42 -27.36 -5.75 4.32
C GLU A 42 -26.10 -5.25 5.03
N PHE A 43 -25.74 -5.89 6.16
CA PHE A 43 -24.54 -5.55 6.89
C PHE A 43 -23.27 -5.84 6.07
N GLN A 44 -23.20 -7.01 5.42
CA GLN A 44 -22.10 -7.37 4.52
C GLN A 44 -21.94 -6.36 3.38
N ALA A 45 -23.04 -5.89 2.79
CA ALA A 45 -23.00 -4.88 1.73
C ALA A 45 -22.34 -3.58 2.22
N ARG A 46 -22.75 -3.07 3.39
CA ARG A 46 -22.17 -1.87 3.99
C ARG A 46 -20.68 -2.03 4.30
N VAL A 47 -20.31 -3.15 4.93
CA VAL A 47 -18.90 -3.45 5.25
C VAL A 47 -18.07 -3.54 3.96
N ALA A 48 -18.60 -4.16 2.92
CA ALA A 48 -17.90 -4.27 1.64
C ALA A 48 -17.71 -2.91 0.95
N ASP A 49 -18.69 -2.00 1.05
CA ASP A 49 -18.58 -0.64 0.52
C ASP A 49 -17.52 0.17 1.29
N GLU A 50 -17.53 0.12 2.62
CA GLU A 50 -16.51 0.76 3.46
C GLU A 50 -15.10 0.22 3.17
N LEU A 51 -14.97 -1.10 3.00
CA LEU A 51 -13.70 -1.75 2.66
C LEU A 51 -13.21 -1.37 1.27
N THR A 52 -14.14 -1.17 0.32
CA THR A 52 -13.81 -0.68 -1.03
C THR A 52 -13.23 0.73 -0.96
N GLU A 53 -13.85 1.59 -0.17
CA GLU A 53 -13.42 2.98 0.00
C GLU A 53 -12.06 3.05 0.73
N LEU A 54 -11.86 2.26 1.79
CA LEU A 54 -10.57 2.20 2.49
C LEU A 54 -9.45 1.73 1.56
N HIS A 55 -9.67 0.68 0.77
CA HIS A 55 -8.70 0.22 -0.23
C HIS A 55 -8.41 1.27 -1.30
N ARG A 56 -9.41 2.06 -1.72
CA ARG A 56 -9.21 3.19 -2.62
C ARG A 56 -8.30 4.25 -1.98
N GLN A 57 -8.56 4.65 -0.74
CA GLN A 57 -7.77 5.66 -0.03
C GLN A 57 -6.32 5.21 0.17
N VAL A 58 -6.10 3.95 0.56
CA VAL A 58 -4.75 3.38 0.70
C VAL A 58 -4.00 3.43 -0.62
N ARG A 59 -4.64 3.07 -1.75
CA ARG A 59 -4.01 3.17 -3.08
C ARG A 59 -3.65 4.60 -3.46
N LEU A 60 -4.54 5.56 -3.18
CA LEU A 60 -4.27 6.98 -3.45
C LEU A 60 -3.10 7.50 -2.62
N LEU A 61 -3.08 7.19 -1.31
CA LEU A 61 -1.98 7.57 -0.43
C LEU A 61 -0.66 6.94 -0.87
N ALA A 62 -0.66 5.68 -1.29
CA ALA A 62 0.54 5.02 -1.81
C ALA A 62 1.07 5.71 -3.08
N GLN A 63 0.17 6.07 -4.01
CA GLN A 63 0.54 6.80 -5.23
C GLN A 63 1.16 8.16 -4.92
N GLU A 64 0.58 8.90 -3.98
CA GLU A 64 1.11 10.20 -3.57
C GLU A 64 2.45 10.06 -2.84
N ASN A 65 2.58 9.06 -1.96
CA ASN A 65 3.84 8.76 -1.30
C ASN A 65 4.95 8.44 -2.31
N ASP A 66 4.63 7.68 -3.35
CA ASP A 66 5.56 7.35 -4.41
C ASP A 66 5.93 8.58 -5.26
N ARG A 67 4.99 9.49 -5.50
CA ARG A 67 5.26 10.77 -6.16
C ARG A 67 6.22 11.62 -5.34
N LEU A 68 5.97 11.78 -4.03
CA LEU A 68 6.84 12.53 -3.13
C LEU A 68 8.24 11.92 -3.04
N LYS A 69 8.34 10.60 -2.93
CA LYS A 69 9.63 9.88 -2.94
C LYS A 69 10.40 10.08 -4.25
N ARG A 70 9.72 10.13 -5.39
CA ARG A 70 10.37 10.44 -6.68
C ARG A 70 10.92 11.87 -6.70
N ALA A 71 10.09 12.86 -6.37
CA ALA A 71 10.51 14.26 -6.32
C ALA A 71 11.71 14.48 -5.38
N LEU A 72 11.72 13.82 -4.21
CA LEU A 72 12.84 13.89 -3.29
C LEU A 72 14.13 13.28 -3.87
N ARG A 73 14.04 12.13 -4.54
CA ARG A 73 15.20 11.50 -5.19
C ARG A 73 15.75 12.36 -6.32
N ASP A 74 14.87 12.97 -7.11
CA ASP A 74 15.27 13.84 -8.22
C ASP A 74 16.01 15.07 -7.70
N TRP A 75 15.48 15.69 -6.64
CA TRP A 75 16.13 16.80 -5.94
C TRP A 75 17.50 16.41 -5.35
N GLN A 76 17.59 15.25 -4.68
CA GLN A 76 18.86 14.72 -4.16
C GLN A 76 19.87 14.45 -5.28
N ALA A 77 19.41 13.91 -6.41
CA ALA A 77 20.26 13.63 -7.57
C ALA A 77 20.78 14.91 -8.24
N MET A 78 19.97 15.97 -8.30
CA MET A 78 20.40 17.30 -8.76
C MET A 78 21.48 17.88 -7.82
N HIS A 79 21.21 17.92 -6.51
CA HIS A 79 22.18 18.45 -5.54
C HIS A 79 23.48 17.64 -5.49
N ALA A 80 23.43 16.32 -5.60
CA ALA A 80 24.63 15.50 -5.62
C ALA A 80 25.52 15.77 -6.85
N ARG A 81 24.95 16.23 -7.97
CA ARG A 81 25.70 16.66 -9.15
C ARG A 81 26.33 18.04 -8.94
N GLU A 82 25.62 18.94 -8.28
CA GLU A 82 26.08 20.30 -7.97
C GLU A 82 27.15 20.33 -6.87
N CYS A 83 27.07 19.43 -5.89
CA CYS A 83 28.03 19.32 -4.80
C CYS A 83 29.18 18.35 -5.08
N ARG A 84 29.35 17.83 -6.30
CA ARG A 84 30.51 17.00 -6.64
C ARG A 84 31.76 17.90 -6.58
N PRO A 85 32.69 17.66 -5.64
CA PRO A 85 33.94 18.43 -5.63
C PRO A 85 34.64 18.19 -6.97
N PRO A 86 35.28 19.20 -7.57
CA PRO A 86 36.23 18.93 -8.65
C PRO A 86 37.18 17.86 -8.13
N ASN A 87 37.34 16.80 -8.91
CA ASN A 87 38.20 15.70 -8.56
C ASN A 87 39.63 16.25 -8.67
N ASP A 88 40.12 16.90 -7.62
CA ASP A 88 41.49 17.39 -7.48
C ASP A 88 42.41 16.18 -7.20
N GLY A 89 42.37 15.21 -8.10
CA GLY A 89 43.28 14.09 -8.16
C GLY A 89 44.54 14.53 -8.87
N HIS A 90 45.42 15.24 -8.16
CA HIS A 90 46.84 15.26 -8.48
C HIS A 90 47.49 14.07 -7.76
N TRP A 91 47.85 13.04 -8.51
CA TRP A 91 49.01 12.19 -8.19
C TRP A 91 50.21 12.75 -8.94
#